data_AF-A0A536SJW3-F1
#
_entry.id   AF-A0A536SJW3-F1
#
_cell.length_a   1.000
_cell.length_b   1.000
_cell.length_c   1.000
_cell.angle_alpha   90.00
_cell.angle_beta   90.00
_cell.angle_gamma   90.00
#
_symmetry.space_group_name_H-M   'P 1'
#
loop_
_entity.id
_entity.type
_entity.pdbx_description
1 polymer ?
#
loop_
_entity_poly.entity_id
_entity_poly.type
_entity_poly.pdbx_seq_one_letter_code
_entity_poly.pdbx_strand_id
1 'polypeptide(L)'
;MILLGGCAMFGEIHAIQEVDNWARNNEPLAESGKMKWSEFYSRYLERVSAAPVISQGPVVERLGIMITASLFYERGRLDKAAFDSVQRIARAYQTIDDPAANMLAREALVRALEQRTADPSSGAAPR
;
A
#
# COMPACT_ATOMS: atom_id res chain seq x y z
N MET A 1 -4.81 -12.79 -42.35
CA MET A 1 -4.36 -13.51 -41.13
C MET A 1 -3.90 -12.45 -40.14
N ILE A 2 -4.57 -12.37 -39.00
CA ILE A 2 -4.55 -11.23 -38.06
C ILE A 2 -3.23 -11.22 -37.28
N LEU A 3 -2.44 -10.15 -37.42
CA LEU A 3 -1.25 -9.82 -36.61
C LEU A 3 -1.52 -8.49 -35.89
N LEU A 4 -2.44 -8.48 -34.93
CA LEU A 4 -2.74 -7.29 -34.11
C LEU A 4 -2.80 -7.58 -32.60
N GLY A 5 -2.55 -8.82 -32.16
CA GLY A 5 -2.58 -9.18 -30.74
C GLY A 5 -1.29 -8.87 -29.95
N GLY A 6 -0.21 -8.46 -30.63
CA GLY A 6 1.10 -8.25 -30.00
C GLY A 6 1.26 -6.89 -29.31
N CYS A 7 0.79 -5.79 -29.89
CA CYS A 7 1.13 -4.45 -29.36
C CYS A 7 0.43 -4.11 -28.04
N ALA A 8 -0.78 -4.62 -27.78
CA ALA A 8 -1.49 -4.36 -26.53
C ALA A 8 -0.85 -5.08 -25.33
N MET A 9 -0.54 -6.38 -25.50
CA MET A 9 0.03 -7.22 -24.43
C MET A 9 1.42 -6.74 -23.98
N PHE A 10 2.27 -6.28 -24.91
CA PHE A 10 3.60 -5.75 -24.55
C PHE A 10 3.52 -4.41 -23.81
N GLY A 11 2.54 -3.55 -24.16
CA GLY A 11 2.32 -2.28 -23.46
C GLY A 11 1.84 -2.47 -22.02
N GLU A 12 0.92 -3.41 -21.80
CA GLU A 12 0.39 -3.75 -20.47
C GLU A 12 1.47 -4.34 -19.55
N ILE A 13 2.32 -5.24 -20.07
CA ILE A 13 3.43 -5.84 -19.30
C ILE A 13 4.46 -4.78 -18.91
N HIS A 14 4.82 -3.86 -19.81
CA HIS A 14 5.76 -2.79 -19.50
C HIS A 14 5.23 -1.80 -18.47
N ALA A 15 3.94 -1.42 -18.55
CA ALA A 15 3.33 -0.53 -17.56
C ALA A 15 3.35 -1.16 -16.17
N ILE A 16 3.02 -2.45 -16.03
CA ILE A 16 3.06 -3.15 -14.74
C ILE A 16 4.49 -3.20 -14.17
N GLN A 17 5.47 -3.53 -15.01
CA GLN A 17 6.87 -3.55 -14.60
C GLN A 17 7.38 -2.18 -14.16
N GLU A 18 6.95 -1.10 -14.80
CA GLU A 18 7.30 0.26 -14.41
C GLU A 18 6.76 0.61 -13.02
N VAL A 19 5.50 0.25 -12.75
CA VAL A 19 4.87 0.43 -11.44
C VAL A 19 5.62 -0.35 -10.35
N ASP A 20 5.91 -1.63 -10.58
CA ASP A 20 6.63 -2.49 -9.64
C ASP A 20 8.06 -2.00 -9.38
N ASN A 21 8.76 -1.59 -10.43
CA ASN A 21 10.12 -1.05 -10.32
C ASN A 21 10.12 0.27 -9.56
N TRP A 22 9.13 1.14 -9.82
CA TRP A 22 9.00 2.39 -9.08
C TRP A 22 8.78 2.12 -7.59
N ALA A 23 7.86 1.22 -7.23
CA ALA A 23 7.61 0.86 -5.84
C ALA A 23 8.88 0.32 -5.17
N ARG A 24 9.57 -0.63 -5.81
CA ARG A 24 10.83 -1.23 -5.32
C ARG A 24 11.93 -0.18 -5.08
N ASN A 25 12.03 0.83 -5.93
CA ASN A 25 13.06 1.86 -5.85
C ASN A 25 12.75 2.95 -4.80
N ASN A 26 11.47 3.20 -4.52
CA ASN A 26 11.05 4.30 -3.63
C ASN A 26 10.68 3.82 -2.22
N GLU A 27 10.31 2.55 -2.04
CA GLU A 27 10.01 1.99 -0.72
C GLU A 27 11.17 2.16 0.28
N PRO A 28 12.46 1.96 -0.08
CA PRO A 28 13.57 2.22 0.84
C PRO A 28 13.70 3.69 1.26
N LEU A 29 13.19 4.63 0.45
CA LEU A 29 13.16 6.05 0.83
C LEU A 29 12.13 6.28 1.92
N ALA A 30 10.99 5.59 1.88
CA ALA A 30 9.99 5.63 2.94
C ALA A 30 10.49 4.92 4.21
N GLU A 31 11.12 3.75 4.08
CA GLU A 31 11.72 3.02 5.22
C GLU A 31 12.81 3.84 5.93
N SER A 32 13.62 4.58 5.18
CA SER A 32 14.67 5.45 5.74
C SER A 32 14.18 6.82 6.22
N GLY A 33 12.88 7.12 6.09
CA GLY A 33 12.28 8.40 6.48
C GLY A 33 12.62 9.57 5.54
N LYS A 34 13.28 9.32 4.41
CA LYS A 34 13.54 10.31 3.35
C LYS A 34 12.29 10.64 2.52
N MET A 35 11.25 9.81 2.63
CA MET A 35 9.93 10.00 2.06
C MET A 35 8.89 9.63 3.14
N LYS A 36 7.75 10.31 3.17
CA LYS A 36 6.64 9.91 4.05
C LYS A 36 5.99 8.62 3.53
N TRP A 37 5.51 7.76 4.42
CA TRP A 37 4.77 6.57 4.00
C TRP A 37 3.47 6.93 3.27
N SER A 38 2.78 7.98 3.71
CA SER A 38 1.57 8.48 3.06
C SER A 38 1.85 9.00 1.64
N GLU A 39 3.00 9.63 1.44
CA GLU A 39 3.46 10.08 0.14
C GLU A 39 3.80 8.90 -0.77
N PHE A 40 4.54 7.90 -0.26
CA PHE A 40 4.86 6.69 -1.00
C PHE A 40 3.60 5.98 -1.50
N TYR A 41 2.64 5.67 -0.62
CA TYR A 41 1.42 4.95 -1.01
C TYR A 41 0.50 5.76 -1.92
N SER A 42 0.45 7.09 -1.77
CA SER A 42 -0.33 7.95 -2.68
C SER A 42 0.23 7.94 -4.09
N ARG A 43 1.55 8.14 -4.23
CA ARG A 43 2.25 8.07 -5.52
C ARG A 43 2.21 6.68 -6.15
N TYR A 44 2.13 5.63 -5.32
CA TYR A 44 1.93 4.27 -5.78
C TYR A 44 0.53 4.10 -6.36
N LEU A 45 -0.50 4.57 -5.65
CA LEU A 45 -1.89 4.50 -6.11
C LEU A 45 -2.11 5.24 -7.43
N GLU A 46 -1.52 6.43 -7.59
CA GLU A 46 -1.58 7.20 -8.85
C GLU A 46 -1.05 6.39 -10.03
N ARG A 47 0.08 5.69 -9.83
CA ARG A 47 0.73 4.88 -10.86
C ARG A 47 -0.05 3.62 -11.21
N VAL A 48 -0.54 2.92 -10.18
CA VAL A 48 -1.44 1.77 -10.29
C VAL A 48 -2.69 2.18 -11.09
N SER A 49 -3.34 3.27 -10.70
CA SER A 49 -4.56 3.77 -11.37
C SER A 49 -4.34 4.25 -12.80
N ALA A 50 -3.11 4.65 -13.16
CA ALA A 50 -2.75 5.07 -14.52
C ALA A 50 -2.35 3.89 -15.42
N ALA A 51 -2.08 2.70 -14.86
CA ALA A 51 -1.70 1.53 -15.64
C ALA A 51 -2.93 0.92 -16.35
N PRO A 52 -2.84 0.59 -17.65
CA PRO A 52 -3.93 -0.02 -18.39
C PRO A 52 -4.06 -1.50 -18.01
N VAL A 53 -4.78 -1.81 -16.94
CA VAL A 53 -5.03 -3.21 -16.50
C VAL A 53 -6.50 -3.40 -16.15
N ILE A 54 -7.08 -4.52 -16.59
CA ILE A 54 -8.53 -4.81 -16.55
C ILE A 54 -9.04 -5.13 -15.13
N SER A 55 -8.18 -5.44 -14.15
CA SER A 55 -8.56 -5.63 -12.75
C SER A 55 -7.47 -5.14 -11.79
N GLN A 56 -7.71 -4.01 -11.14
CA GLN A 56 -6.88 -3.51 -10.03
C GLN A 56 -7.70 -3.06 -8.82
N GLY A 57 -9.01 -3.35 -8.79
CA GLY A 57 -9.91 -2.89 -7.72
C GLY A 57 -9.38 -3.26 -6.32
N PRO A 58 -9.07 -4.55 -6.09
CA PRO A 58 -8.47 -4.99 -4.83
C PRO A 58 -7.12 -4.31 -4.51
N VAL A 59 -6.25 -4.09 -5.48
CA VAL A 59 -4.95 -3.42 -5.26
C VAL A 59 -5.14 -1.94 -4.89
N VAL A 60 -6.02 -1.24 -5.61
CA VAL A 60 -6.39 0.17 -5.36
C VAL A 60 -6.96 0.35 -3.96
N GLU A 61 -7.90 -0.51 -3.56
CA GLU A 61 -8.48 -0.47 -2.22
C GLU A 61 -7.41 -0.70 -1.15
N ARG A 62 -6.49 -1.65 -1.36
CA ARG A 62 -5.39 -1.92 -0.43
C ARG A 62 -4.47 -0.72 -0.27
N LEU A 63 -4.14 -0.03 -1.36
CA LEU A 63 -3.35 1.20 -1.30
C LEU A 63 -4.12 2.30 -0.55
N GLY A 64 -5.43 2.40 -0.72
CA GLY A 64 -6.28 3.28 0.10
C GLY A 64 -6.20 2.98 1.61
N ILE A 65 -6.19 1.69 1.99
CA ILE A 65 -5.98 1.26 3.38
C ILE A 65 -4.59 1.70 3.87
N MET A 66 -3.54 1.51 3.07
CA MET A 66 -2.18 1.88 3.45
C MET A 66 -1.95 3.40 3.53
N ILE A 67 -2.61 4.19 2.68
CA ILE A 67 -2.63 5.67 2.80
C ILE A 67 -3.26 6.07 4.14
N THR A 68 -4.36 5.43 4.52
CA THR A 68 -5.02 5.72 5.80
C THR A 68 -4.14 5.31 7.00
N ALA A 69 -3.57 4.11 6.96
CA ALA A 69 -2.69 3.59 8.01
C ALA A 69 -1.45 4.46 8.20
N SER A 70 -0.81 4.88 7.10
CA SER A 70 0.36 5.76 7.13
C SER A 70 0.05 7.14 7.66
N LEU A 71 -1.10 7.74 7.30
CA LEU A 71 -1.54 9.01 7.89
C LEU A 71 -1.79 8.90 9.40
N PHE A 72 -2.32 7.77 9.88
CA PHE A 72 -2.47 7.56 11.33
C PHE A 72 -1.13 7.36 12.03
N TYR A 73 -0.20 6.63 11.41
CA TYR A 73 1.16 6.48 11.92
C TYR A 73 1.88 7.82 12.03
N GLU A 74 1.87 8.62 10.96
CA GLU A 74 2.52 9.93 10.89
C GLU A 74 1.90 10.96 11.85
N ARG A 75 0.61 10.82 12.18
CA ARG A 75 -0.08 11.64 13.19
C ARG A 75 0.06 11.09 14.61
N GLY A 76 0.81 10.01 14.79
CA GLY A 76 0.99 9.35 16.08
C GLY A 76 -0.25 8.66 16.63
N ARG A 77 -1.28 8.41 15.81
CA ARG A 77 -2.49 7.64 16.17
C ARG A 77 -2.32 6.13 15.99
N LEU A 78 -1.30 5.72 15.25
CA LEU A 78 -0.85 4.34 15.10
C LEU A 78 0.63 4.31 15.51
N ASP A 79 1.05 3.35 16.33
CA ASP A 79 2.48 3.19 16.61
C ASP A 79 3.17 2.38 15.50
N LYS A 80 4.50 2.30 15.57
CA LYS A 80 5.30 1.61 14.55
C LYS A 80 4.96 0.12 14.47
N ALA A 81 4.78 -0.57 15.61
CA ALA A 81 4.54 -2.00 15.64
C ALA A 81 3.19 -2.35 14.98
N ALA A 82 2.17 -1.54 15.27
CA ALA A 82 0.86 -1.64 14.67
C ALA A 82 0.90 -1.33 13.17
N PHE A 83 1.61 -0.28 12.76
CA PHE A 83 1.78 0.06 11.35
C PHE A 83 2.50 -1.05 10.58
N ASP A 84 3.62 -1.57 11.11
CA ASP A 84 4.38 -2.68 10.52
C ASP A 84 3.51 -3.94 10.37
N SER A 85 2.56 -4.18 11.28
CA SER A 85 1.62 -5.31 11.21
C SER A 85 0.66 -5.18 10.03
N VAL A 86 0.06 -4.01 9.85
CA VAL A 86 -0.82 -3.73 8.69
C VAL A 86 -0.02 -3.83 7.38
N GLN A 87 1.19 -3.27 7.36
CA GLN A 87 2.07 -3.31 6.20
C GLN A 87 2.49 -4.74 5.83
N ARG A 88 2.76 -5.60 6.81
CA ARG A 88 3.09 -7.02 6.57
C ARG A 88 1.95 -7.76 5.88
N ILE A 89 0.71 -7.52 6.33
CA ILE A 89 -0.48 -8.11 5.69
C ILE A 89 -0.61 -7.56 4.26
N ALA A 90 -0.53 -6.25 4.07
CA ALA A 90 -0.63 -5.67 2.73
C ALA A 90 0.43 -6.19 1.75
N ARG A 91 1.69 -6.34 2.21
CA ARG A 91 2.81 -6.88 1.42
C ARG A 91 2.61 -8.36 1.08
N ALA A 92 2.12 -9.18 2.00
CA ALA A 92 1.90 -10.61 1.78
C ALA A 92 0.94 -10.91 0.62
N TYR A 93 0.04 -9.96 0.31
CA TYR A 93 -0.95 -10.11 -0.74
C TYR A 93 -0.75 -9.13 -1.90
N GLN A 94 0.35 -8.37 -1.94
CA GLN A 94 0.56 -7.24 -2.86
C GLN A 94 0.32 -7.57 -4.33
N THR A 95 0.63 -8.79 -4.75
CA THR A 95 0.48 -9.27 -6.14
C THR A 95 -0.78 -10.12 -6.37
N ILE A 96 -1.58 -10.34 -5.33
CA ILE A 96 -2.79 -11.16 -5.39
C ILE A 96 -3.99 -10.23 -5.50
N ASP A 97 -4.72 -10.36 -6.60
CA ASP A 97 -6.03 -9.74 -6.85
C ASP A 97 -7.12 -10.45 -6.03
N ASP A 98 -6.98 -10.43 -4.70
CA ASP A 98 -7.85 -11.11 -3.76
C ASP A 98 -8.51 -10.10 -2.79
N PRO A 99 -9.84 -9.91 -2.88
CA PRO A 99 -10.60 -9.08 -1.94
C PRO A 99 -10.48 -9.50 -0.47
N ALA A 100 -10.22 -10.78 -0.17
CA ALA A 100 -10.06 -11.26 1.20
C ALA A 100 -8.84 -10.62 1.89
N ALA A 101 -7.78 -10.35 1.14
CA ALA A 101 -6.61 -9.64 1.65
C ALA A 101 -6.94 -8.21 2.11
N ASN A 102 -7.90 -7.55 1.46
CA ASN A 102 -8.32 -6.20 1.83
C ASN A 102 -9.13 -6.20 3.12
N MET A 103 -9.96 -7.22 3.32
CA MET A 103 -10.66 -7.42 4.60
C MET A 103 -9.66 -7.62 5.74
N LEU A 104 -8.65 -8.47 5.56
CA LEU A 104 -7.61 -8.69 6.57
C LEU A 104 -6.81 -7.41 6.89
N ALA A 105 -6.44 -6.64 5.87
CA ALA A 105 -5.74 -5.37 6.06
C ALA A 105 -6.60 -4.34 6.80
N ARG A 106 -7.90 -4.25 6.46
CA ARG A 106 -8.87 -3.38 7.13
C ARG A 106 -9.08 -3.79 8.58
N GLU A 107 -9.30 -5.06 8.85
CA GLU A 107 -9.47 -5.60 10.20
C GLU A 107 -8.22 -5.38 11.07
N ALA A 108 -7.02 -5.53 10.50
CA ALA A 108 -5.78 -5.23 11.20
C ALA A 108 -5.69 -3.74 11.57
N LEU A 109 -6.05 -2.85 10.64
CA LEU A 109 -6.07 -1.41 10.90
C LEU A 109 -7.09 -1.04 11.99
N VAL A 110 -8.31 -1.58 11.92
CA VAL A 110 -9.35 -1.33 12.92
C VAL A 110 -8.89 -1.79 14.31
N ARG A 111 -8.42 -3.04 14.44
CA ARG A 111 -7.92 -3.57 15.71
C ARG A 111 -6.80 -2.73 16.30
N ALA A 112 -5.88 -2.25 15.46
CA ALA A 112 -4.78 -1.41 15.91
C ALA A 112 -5.25 -0.05 16.45
N LEU A 113 -6.27 0.55 15.82
CA LEU A 113 -6.86 1.81 16.29
C LEU A 113 -7.66 1.63 17.58
N GLU A 114 -8.36 0.51 17.74
CA GLU A 114 -9.08 0.15 18.97
C GLU A 114 -8.13 -0.04 20.15
N GLN A 115 -7.02 -0.77 19.95
CA GLN A 115 -6.00 -0.98 20.98
C GLN A 115 -5.39 0.34 21.47
N ARG A 116 -5.11 1.29 20.56
CA ARG A 116 -4.62 2.63 20.94
C ARG A 116 -5.65 3.45 21.72
N THR A 117 -6.93 3.28 21.42
CA THR A 117 -8.01 3.97 22.11
C THR A 117 -8.21 3.40 23.52
N ALA A 118 -7.99 2.10 23.70
CA ALA A 118 -8.01 1.44 25.00
C ALA A 118 -6.78 1.79 25.86
N ASP A 119 -5.61 2.02 25.25
CA ASP A 119 -4.36 2.42 25.92
C ASP A 119 -3.86 3.81 25.49
N PRO A 120 -4.47 4.92 25.97
CA PRO A 120 -3.99 6.27 25.68
C PRO A 120 -2.63 6.60 26.33
N SER A 121 -2.11 5.73 27.20
CA SER A 121 -0.89 5.98 28.00
C SER A 121 0.43 5.69 27.27
N SER A 122 0.43 5.05 26.09
CA SER A 122 1.65 4.69 25.35
C SER A 122 2.06 5.72 24.29
N GLY A 123 1.84 7.00 24.59
CA GLY A 123 2.20 8.14 23.73
C GLY A 123 3.58 8.71 24.04
N ALA A 124 4.65 7.90 24.02
CA ALA A 124 6.02 8.40 24.06
C ALA A 124 6.63 8.31 22.66
N ALA A 125 6.62 9.45 21.94
CA ALA A 125 7.42 9.60 20.74
C ALA A 125 8.91 9.55 21.10
N PRO A 126 9.75 8.74 20.45
CA PRO A 126 11.19 8.87 20.61
C PRO A 126 11.64 10.19 19.95
N ARG A 127 12.42 10.97 20.71
CA ARG A 127 13.15 12.15 20.22
C ARG A 127 14.27 11.74 19.27
#